data_AF-A0A8T5U9I9-F1
#
_entry.id   AF-A0A8T5U9I9-F1
#
_cell.length_a   1.000
_cell.length_b   1.000
_cell.length_c   1.000
_cell.angle_alpha   90.00
_cell.angle_beta   90.00
_cell.angle_gamma   90.00
#
_symmetry.space_group_name_H-M   'P 1'
#
loop_
_entity.id
_entity.type
_entity.pdbx_description
1 polymer ?
#
loop_
_entity_poly.entity_id
_entity_poly.type
_entity_poly.pdbx_seq_one_letter_code
_entity_poly.pdbx_strand_id
1 'polypeptide(L)' 'MRIEDFEDIKYEKEENGICTATFSRPERRNAVTYISFLELFYVIEDMEKDKNAKVLIITGD' A
#
# COMPACT_ATOMS: atom_id res chain seq x y z
N MET A 1 6.50 7.45 7.45
CA MET A 1 7.60 6.73 6.81
C MET A 1 7.61 7.08 5.35
N ARG A 2 8.69 6.81 4.64
CA ARG A 2 8.69 6.95 3.19
C ARG A 2 8.22 5.62 2.58
N ILE A 3 7.66 5.67 1.38
CA ILE A 3 7.08 4.47 0.74
C ILE A 3 8.16 3.40 0.53
N GLU A 4 9.40 3.82 0.24
CA GLU A 4 10.55 2.93 0.09
C GLU A 4 10.95 2.19 1.39
N ASP A 5 10.43 2.63 2.54
CA ASP A 5 10.70 2.01 3.84
C ASP A 5 9.63 0.95 4.21
N PHE A 6 8.67 0.64 3.32
CA PHE A 6 7.63 -0.37 3.59
C PHE A 6 8.21 -1.78 3.63
N GLU A 7 7.77 -2.57 4.60
CA GLU A 7 8.16 -3.95 4.84
C GLU A 7 7.02 -4.93 4.56
N ASP A 8 5.80 -4.62 5.00
CA ASP A 8 4.66 -5.53 4.95
C ASP A 8 3.75 -5.31 3.70
N ILE A 9 3.81 -4.12 3.08
CA ILE A 9 3.01 -3.73 1.92
C ILE A 9 3.90 -3.37 0.72
N LYS A 10 3.63 -3.97 -0.45
CA LYS A 10 4.11 -3.47 -1.75
C LYS A 10 3.11 -2.44 -2.27
N TYR A 11 3.58 -1.23 -2.57
CA TYR A 11 2.74 -0.15 -3.07
C TYR A 11 3.15 0.27 -4.48
N GLU A 12 2.24 0.12 -5.44
CA GLU A 12 2.47 0.38 -6.86
C GLU A 12 1.49 1.45 -7.36
N LYS A 13 1.96 2.34 -8.22
CA LYS A 13 1.17 3.42 -8.82
C LYS A 13 1.30 3.38 -10.34
N GLU A 14 0.17 3.21 -11.02
CA GLU A 14 0.09 3.22 -12.48
C GLU A 14 -0.19 4.63 -13.01
N GLU A 15 0.23 4.91 -14.25
CA GLU A 15 0.01 6.20 -14.91
C GLU A 15 -1.48 6.54 -15.08
N ASN A 16 -2.35 5.53 -15.17
CA ASN A 16 -3.80 5.71 -15.33
C ASN A 16 -4.51 6.18 -14.03
N GLY A 17 -3.80 6.19 -12.89
CA GLY A 17 -4.33 6.58 -11.58
C GLY A 17 -4.81 5.41 -10.71
N ILE A 18 -4.57 4.17 -11.11
CA ILE A 18 -4.79 3.00 -10.27
C ILE A 18 -3.58 2.84 -9.34
N CYS A 19 -3.85 2.75 -8.05
CA CYS A 19 -2.85 2.43 -7.04
C CYS A 19 -3.18 1.06 -6.45
N THR A 20 -2.17 0.22 -6.25
CA THR A 20 -2.33 -1.13 -5.69
C THR A 20 -1.46 -1.27 -4.44
N ALA A 21 -2.10 -1.60 -3.33
CA ALA A 21 -1.44 -1.99 -2.08
C ALA A 21 -1.61 -3.50 -1.87
N THR A 22 -0.50 -4.23 -1.93
CA THR A 22 -0.46 -5.68 -1.76
C THR A 22 0.19 -6.01 -0.41
N PHE A 23 -0.56 -6.62 0.51
CA PHE A 23 0.05 -7.24 1.68
C PHE A 23 0.94 -8.40 1.22
N SER A 24 2.22 -8.36 1.59
CA SER A 24 3.25 -9.27 1.08
C SER A 24 3.95 -10.03 2.21
N ARG A 25 3.14 -10.74 3.01
CA ARG A 25 3.58 -11.64 4.08
C ARG A 25 2.96 -13.03 3.88
N PRO A 26 3.19 -13.67 2.72
CA PRO A 26 2.48 -14.89 2.35
C PRO A 26 2.78 -16.04 3.31
N GLU A 27 3.97 -16.06 3.92
CA GLU A 27 4.37 -17.03 4.94
C GLU A 27 3.51 -16.98 6.22
N ARG A 28 2.77 -15.88 6.41
CA ARG A 28 1.79 -15.69 7.49
C ARG A 28 0.38 -15.43 6.96
N ARG A 29 0.07 -15.84 5.72
CA ARG A 29 -1.22 -15.59 5.06
C ARG A 29 -1.63 -14.11 5.11
N ASN A 30 -0.66 -13.22 4.95
CA ASN A 30 -0.87 -11.77 4.96
C ASN A 30 -1.49 -11.24 6.26
N ALA A 31 -1.17 -11.88 7.39
CA ALA A 31 -1.60 -11.42 8.71
C ALA A 31 -1.14 -9.97 8.95
N VAL A 32 -2.09 -9.08 9.22
CA VAL A 32 -1.85 -7.64 9.42
C VAL A 32 -1.18 -7.39 10.77
N THR A 33 -0.13 -6.56 10.78
CA THR A 33 0.58 -6.09 11.96
C THR A 33 0.29 -4.61 12.23
N TYR A 34 0.80 -4.07 13.36
CA TYR A 34 0.81 -2.63 13.59
C TYR A 34 1.60 -1.87 12.51
N ILE A 35 2.65 -2.47 11.96
CA ILE A 35 3.42 -1.89 10.85
C ILE A 35 2.56 -1.88 9.58
N SER A 36 1.86 -2.98 9.26
CA SER A 36 0.97 -3.01 8.10
C SER A 36 -0.13 -1.93 8.18
N PHE A 37 -0.68 -1.68 9.37
CA PHE A 37 -1.64 -0.58 9.56
C PHE A 37 -1.00 0.81 9.37
N LEU A 38 0.23 1.02 9.85
CA LEU A 38 0.95 2.27 9.68
C LEU A 38 1.30 2.52 8.21
N GLU A 39 1.75 1.49 7.49
CA GLU A 39 2.02 1.55 6.06
C GLU A 39 0.75 1.87 5.27
N LEU A 40 -0.37 1.23 5.58
CA LEU A 40 -1.65 1.52 4.94
C LEU A 40 -2.10 2.97 5.17
N PHE A 41 -1.85 3.53 6.36
CA PHE A 41 -2.06 4.96 6.61
C PHE A 41 -1.22 5.83 5.66
N TYR A 42 0.06 5.51 5.47
CA TYR A 42 0.93 6.24 4.56
C TYR A 42 0.56 6.05 3.07
N VAL A 43 0.00 4.91 2.68
CA VAL A 43 -0.60 4.72 1.34
C VAL A 43 -1.72 5.72 1.11
N ILE A 44 -2.65 5.83 2.07
CA ILE A 44 -3.80 6.74 1.94
C ILE A 44 -3.34 8.20 1.91
N GLU A 45 -2.39 8.57 2.78
CA GLU A 45 -1.78 9.91 2.79
C GLU A 45 -1.04 10.27 1.49
N ASP A 46 -0.37 9.31 0.85
CA ASP A 46 0.27 9.53 -0.46
C ASP A 46 -0.80 9.75 -1.54
N MET A 47 -1.83 8.91 -1.56
CA MET A 47 -2.95 9.04 -2.50
C MET A 47 -3.70 10.37 -2.36
N GLU A 48 -3.91 10.86 -1.14
CA GLU A 48 -4.59 12.15 -0.92
C GLU A 48 -3.81 13.32 -1.54
N LYS A 49 -2.47 13.22 -1.57
CA LYS A 49 -1.58 14.24 -2.14
C LYS A 49 -1.38 14.07 -3.66
N ASP A 50 -1.58 12.86 -4.17
CA ASP A 50 -1.43 12.52 -5.59
C ASP A 50 -2.70 12.83 -6.38
N LYS A 51 -2.67 13.93 -7.15
CA LYS A 51 -3.80 14.35 -8.00
C LYS A 51 -4.14 13.37 -9.12
N ASN A 52 -3.24 12.43 -9.45
CA ASN A 52 -3.50 11.40 -10.45
C ASN A 52 -4.18 10.15 -9.84
N ALA A 53 -4.11 9.95 -8.53
CA ALA A 53 -4.70 8.80 -7.87
C ALA A 53 -6.24 8.84 -7.96
N LYS A 54 -6.85 7.72 -8.37
CA LYS A 54 -8.30 7.59 -8.60
C LYS A 54 -8.92 6.43 -7.85
N VAL A 55 -8.21 5.30 -7.75
CA VAL A 55 -8.70 4.06 -7.14
C VAL A 55 -7.57 3.39 -6.38
N LEU A 56 -7.86 2.87 -5.19
CA LEU A 56 -6.98 1.98 -4.43
C LEU A 56 -7.51 0.55 -4.53
N ILE A 57 -6.67 -0.37 -5.00
CA ILE A 57 -6.89 -1.81 -4.89
C ILE A 57 -6.09 -2.31 -3.68
N ILE A 58 -6.76 -3.01 -2.77
CA ILE A 58 -6.12 -3.67 -1.62
C ILE A 58 -6.23 -5.17 -1.81
N THR A 59 -5.10 -5.86 -1.81
CA THR A 59 -5.02 -7.31 -2.06
C THR A 59 -3.87 -7.95 -1.26
N GLY A 60 -3.64 -9.26 -1.43
CA GLY A 60 -2.49 -9.98 -0.89
C GLY A 60 -1.97 -11.03 -1.86
N ASP A 61 -0.69 -11.40 -1.73
CA ASP A 61 -0.01 -12.45 -2.52
C ASP A 61 -0.11 -13.86 -1.91
#